data_AF-A0A9P7K8G9-F1
#
_entry.id   AF-A0A9P7K8G9-F1
#
_cell.length_a   1.000
_cell.length_b   1.000
_cell.length_c   1.000
_cell.angle_alpha   90.00
_cell.angle_beta   90.00
_cell.angle_gamma   90.00
#
_symmetry.space_group_name_H-M   'P 1'
#
loop_
_entity.id
_entity.type
_entity.pdbx_description
1 polymer ?
#
loop_
_entity_poly.entity_id
_entity_poly.type
_entity_poly.pdbx_seq_one_letter_code
_entity_poly.pdbx_strand_id
1 'polypeptide(L)'
;MSYVNPLHAPVSSAQYSPFSSLGGAVQPSASQPSGSSFSSPFRRRLPQPPYTPSSKWRGATGRTNQVHSAIAFDYIGYAKQGIPMRELSTRSANALAQMIGGAGDAVLAHTGVARITLRIIWPGYEHVDWARSIEINTNGPMTRAQLGATISQNFARYIE
;
A
#
# COMPACT_ATOMS: atom_id res chain seq x y z
N MET A 1 8.55 -30.36 5.26
CA MET A 1 9.75 -31.22 5.15
C MET A 1 10.90 -30.35 4.68
N SER A 2 11.91 -30.13 5.51
CA SER A 2 13.11 -29.36 5.16
C SER A 2 14.08 -30.25 4.40
N TYR A 3 14.55 -29.79 3.24
CA TYR A 3 15.59 -30.48 2.48
C TYR A 3 16.90 -30.49 3.27
N VAL A 4 17.48 -31.68 3.49
CA VAL A 4 18.77 -31.85 4.17
C VAL A 4 19.81 -32.20 3.12
N ASN A 5 20.76 -31.30 2.88
CA ASN A 5 21.90 -31.56 2.01
C ASN A 5 22.97 -32.33 2.82
N PRO A 6 23.31 -33.59 2.49
CA PRO A 6 24.24 -34.41 3.26
C PRO A 6 25.71 -33.97 3.16
N LEU A 7 26.04 -33.03 2.26
CA LEU A 7 27.42 -32.55 2.06
C LEU A 7 27.81 -31.39 2.98
N HIS A 8 26.88 -30.84 3.77
CA HIS A 8 27.14 -29.75 4.70
C HIS A 8 26.47 -29.99 6.05
N ALA A 9 27.11 -29.52 7.12
CA ALA A 9 26.49 -29.52 8.45
C ALA A 9 25.21 -28.65 8.42
N PRO A 10 24.14 -29.06 9.13
CA PRO A 10 22.90 -28.31 9.16
C PRO A 10 23.13 -26.92 9.76
N VAL A 11 22.65 -25.90 9.06
CA VAL A 11 22.73 -24.50 9.50
C VAL A 11 21.73 -24.28 10.64
N SER A 12 22.20 -23.83 11.79
CA SER A 12 21.32 -23.50 12.92
C SER A 12 20.49 -22.24 12.62
N SER A 13 19.31 -22.13 13.22
CA SER A 13 18.44 -20.94 13.09
C SER A 13 19.16 -19.63 13.44
N ALA A 14 20.12 -19.67 14.37
CA ALA A 14 20.94 -18.53 14.77
C ALA A 14 21.98 -18.08 13.72
N GLN A 15 22.29 -18.94 12.74
CA GLN A 15 23.24 -18.65 11.65
C GLN A 15 22.54 -18.11 10.38
N TYR A 16 21.20 -18.09 10.36
CA TYR A 16 20.48 -17.40 9.31
C TYR A 16 20.50 -15.90 9.58
N SER A 17 20.96 -15.13 8.61
CA SER A 17 20.85 -13.69 8.68
C SER A 17 19.37 -13.27 8.66
N PRO A 18 18.89 -12.44 9.59
CA PRO A 18 17.57 -11.83 9.51
C PRO A 18 17.51 -10.75 8.39
N PHE A 19 18.64 -10.44 7.76
CA PHE A 19 18.73 -9.44 6.71
C PHE A 19 17.93 -9.90 5.47
N SER A 20 16.83 -9.21 5.22
CA SER A 20 16.16 -9.21 3.92
C SER A 20 16.36 -7.84 3.30
N SER A 21 16.80 -7.77 2.04
CA SER A 21 16.84 -6.54 1.24
C SER A 21 15.46 -5.85 1.15
N LEU A 22 14.40 -6.55 1.53
CA LEU A 22 13.01 -6.08 1.56
C LEU A 22 12.52 -5.70 2.96
N GLY A 23 13.31 -5.96 4.02
CA GLY A 23 12.90 -5.80 5.43
C GLY A 23 12.53 -4.37 5.82
N GLY A 24 13.19 -3.37 5.23
CA GLY A 24 12.88 -1.96 5.44
C GLY A 24 11.52 -1.51 4.91
N ALA A 25 10.93 -2.24 3.96
CA ALA A 25 9.61 -1.93 3.41
C ALA A 25 8.46 -2.60 4.17
N VAL A 26 8.79 -3.46 5.14
CA VAL A 26 7.84 -4.14 6.03
C VAL A 26 8.06 -3.66 7.47
N GLN A 27 8.44 -2.40 7.68
CA GLN A 27 8.52 -1.89 9.03
C GLN A 27 7.12 -1.93 9.67
N PRO A 28 6.92 -2.73 10.73
CA PRO A 28 5.77 -2.53 11.56
C PRO A 28 5.95 -1.15 12.20
N SER A 29 4.99 -0.26 12.01
CA SER A 29 4.93 0.98 12.79
C SER A 29 5.06 0.61 14.27
N ALA A 30 5.77 1.40 15.08
CA ALA A 30 6.01 1.14 16.51
C ALA A 30 4.72 0.93 17.35
N SER A 31 3.55 1.20 16.77
CA SER A 31 2.22 0.93 17.32
C SER A 31 1.57 -0.39 16.85
N GLN A 32 2.26 -1.24 16.08
CA GLN A 32 1.67 -2.44 15.48
C GLN A 32 2.01 -3.71 16.27
N PRO A 33 1.01 -4.47 16.74
CA PRO A 33 1.24 -5.79 17.30
C PRO A 33 1.82 -6.71 16.23
N SER A 34 2.85 -7.45 16.62
CA SER A 34 3.75 -8.32 15.87
C SER A 34 3.10 -9.58 15.25
N GLY A 35 1.78 -9.57 15.00
CA GLY A 35 1.02 -10.80 14.74
C GLY A 35 -0.02 -10.79 13.61
N SER A 36 -0.13 -9.75 12.79
CA SER A 36 -1.10 -9.79 11.67
C SER A 36 -0.42 -10.15 10.36
N SER A 37 -0.13 -11.44 10.21
CA SER A 37 0.17 -12.08 8.93
C SER A 37 -1.10 -12.17 8.09
N PHE A 38 -0.96 -12.20 6.76
CA PHE A 38 -2.08 -12.54 5.88
C PHE A 38 -2.64 -13.91 6.27
N SER A 39 -3.96 -14.09 6.15
CA SER A 39 -4.60 -15.40 6.40
C SER A 39 -4.16 -16.45 5.38
N SER A 40 -3.76 -16.01 4.18
CA SER A 40 -3.22 -16.88 3.14
C SER A 40 -1.69 -16.89 3.18
N PRO A 41 -1.05 -18.07 3.18
CA PRO A 41 0.41 -18.17 3.12
C PRO A 41 0.98 -17.72 1.76
N PHE A 42 0.13 -17.60 0.74
CA PHE A 42 0.52 -17.16 -0.60
C PHE A 42 0.36 -15.65 -0.81
N ARG A 43 -0.10 -14.91 0.20
CA ARG A 43 -0.21 -13.45 0.14
C ARG A 43 0.91 -12.81 0.94
N ARG A 44 1.56 -11.84 0.30
CA ARG A 44 2.58 -11.00 0.92
C ARG A 44 2.40 -9.57 0.46
N ARG A 45 2.71 -8.60 1.34
CA ARG A 45 2.77 -7.20 0.94
C ARG A 45 3.97 -7.05 0.01
N LEU A 46 3.76 -6.30 -1.06
CA LEU A 46 4.84 -5.88 -1.92
C LEU A 46 5.63 -4.79 -1.18
N PRO A 47 6.95 -4.94 -1.03
CA PRO A 47 7.82 -3.86 -0.60
C PRO A 47 7.59 -2.60 -1.43
N GLN A 48 7.40 -1.46 -0.77
CA GLN A 48 7.26 -0.15 -1.42
C GLN A 48 8.40 0.74 -0.93
N PRO A 49 9.38 1.10 -1.77
CA PRO A 49 10.39 2.06 -1.38
C PRO A 49 9.76 3.46 -1.18
N PRO A 50 10.29 4.30 -0.29
CA PRO A 50 9.92 5.70 -0.24
C PRO A 50 10.12 6.35 -1.61
N TYR A 51 9.16 7.17 -2.04
CA TYR A 51 9.28 7.87 -3.30
C TYR A 51 10.43 8.87 -3.27
N THR A 52 11.40 8.70 -4.17
CA THR A 52 12.47 9.65 -4.44
C THR A 52 12.22 10.36 -5.77
N PRO A 53 12.03 11.70 -5.79
CA PRO A 53 11.89 12.44 -7.04
C PRO A 53 13.13 12.29 -7.93
N SER A 54 12.93 12.03 -9.23
CA SER A 54 14.01 11.91 -10.22
C SER A 54 14.71 13.26 -10.48
N SER A 55 14.00 14.38 -10.29
CA SER A 55 14.54 15.72 -10.49
C SER A 55 15.13 16.29 -9.20
N LYS A 56 16.39 16.74 -9.27
CA LYS A 56 17.07 17.47 -8.18
C LYS A 56 16.27 18.69 -7.70
N TRP A 57 15.57 19.37 -8.61
CA TRP A 57 14.73 20.50 -8.26
C TRP A 57 13.51 20.07 -7.45
N ARG A 58 12.80 19.00 -7.85
CA ARG A 58 11.69 18.44 -7.06
C ARG A 58 12.14 17.88 -5.71
N GLY A 59 13.37 17.39 -5.60
CA GLY A 59 13.96 16.99 -4.32
C GLY A 59 14.26 18.17 -3.39
N ALA A 60 14.69 19.31 -3.95
CA ALA A 60 15.05 20.51 -3.18
C ALA A 60 13.86 21.42 -2.83
N THR A 61 12.84 21.50 -3.70
CA THR A 61 11.66 22.37 -3.51
C THR A 61 10.38 21.60 -3.21
N GLY A 62 10.40 20.27 -3.31
CA GLY A 62 9.27 19.43 -2.96
C GLY A 62 8.91 19.64 -1.50
N ARG A 63 7.63 19.95 -1.23
CA ARG A 63 7.09 19.89 0.13
C ARG A 63 7.54 18.57 0.74
N THR A 64 8.22 18.63 1.88
CA THR A 64 8.61 17.46 2.66
C THR A 64 7.39 16.55 2.74
N ASN A 65 7.48 15.34 2.19
CA ASN A 65 6.40 14.36 2.21
C ASN A 65 6.13 14.03 3.67
N GLN A 66 5.22 14.77 4.31
CA GLN A 66 4.77 14.42 5.65
C GLN A 66 4.14 13.04 5.53
N VAL A 67 4.78 12.06 6.16
CA VAL A 67 4.34 10.67 6.08
C VAL A 67 3.11 10.55 6.95
N HIS A 68 1.95 10.39 6.30
CA HIS A 68 0.70 10.09 6.99
C HIS A 68 0.54 8.58 7.18
N SER A 69 -0.33 8.20 8.11
CA SER A 69 -0.71 6.80 8.31
C SER A 69 -1.22 6.19 7.01
N ALA A 70 -0.80 4.96 6.71
CA ALA A 70 -1.26 4.25 5.52
C ALA A 70 -2.79 4.06 5.53
N ILE A 71 -3.42 4.31 4.38
CA ILE A 71 -4.85 4.06 4.18
C ILE A 71 -5.01 2.58 3.79
N ALA A 72 -5.68 1.81 4.64
CA ALA A 72 -5.95 0.40 4.39
C ALA A 72 -7.35 0.21 3.78
N PHE A 73 -7.46 -0.70 2.82
CA PHE A 73 -8.73 -1.14 2.24
C PHE A 73 -8.93 -2.61 2.60
N ASP A 74 -9.63 -2.86 3.69
CA ASP A 74 -9.84 -4.18 4.27
C ASP A 74 -11.34 -4.46 4.38
N TYR A 75 -11.73 -5.72 4.17
CA TYR A 75 -13.11 -6.15 4.41
C TYR A 75 -13.49 -5.97 5.89
N ILE A 76 -14.77 -5.69 6.15
CA ILE A 76 -15.30 -5.68 7.52
C ILE A 76 -15.00 -7.02 8.19
N GLY A 77 -14.38 -6.98 9.38
CA GLY A 77 -13.99 -8.16 10.14
C GLY A 77 -12.64 -8.79 9.74
N TYR A 78 -11.99 -8.32 8.66
CA TYR A 78 -10.74 -8.90 8.14
C TYR A 78 -9.63 -7.86 8.01
N ALA A 79 -8.97 -7.54 9.12
CA ALA A 79 -7.86 -6.59 9.11
C ALA A 79 -6.65 -7.12 8.32
N LYS A 80 -6.01 -6.22 7.58
CA LYS A 80 -4.78 -6.41 6.80
C LYS A 80 -4.85 -7.49 5.71
N GLN A 81 -6.05 -7.87 5.26
CA GLN A 81 -6.21 -8.84 4.17
C GLN A 81 -6.24 -8.20 2.78
N GLY A 82 -6.48 -6.89 2.72
CA GLY A 82 -6.73 -6.15 1.50
C GLY A 82 -8.08 -6.50 0.89
N ILE A 83 -8.39 -5.82 -0.21
CA ILE A 83 -9.52 -6.10 -1.08
C ILE A 83 -8.99 -6.24 -2.52
N PRO A 84 -9.49 -7.20 -3.32
CA PRO A 84 -9.10 -7.31 -4.72
C PRO A 84 -9.43 -6.03 -5.50
N MET A 85 -8.52 -5.56 -6.36
CA MET A 85 -8.74 -4.36 -7.18
C MET A 85 -10.00 -4.45 -8.05
N ARG A 86 -10.33 -5.66 -8.54
CA ARG A 86 -11.56 -5.92 -9.29
C ARG A 86 -12.82 -5.58 -8.48
N GLU A 87 -12.82 -5.86 -7.19
CA GLU A 87 -13.97 -5.57 -6.32
C GLU A 87 -14.13 -4.06 -6.11
N LEU A 88 -13.02 -3.33 -5.99
CA LEU A 88 -13.01 -1.86 -5.92
C LEU A 88 -13.48 -1.21 -7.23
N SER A 89 -13.17 -1.79 -8.40
CA SER A 89 -13.49 -1.18 -9.70
C SER A 89 -14.92 -1.45 -10.18
N THR A 90 -15.48 -2.60 -9.83
CA THR A 90 -16.78 -3.06 -10.38
C THR A 90 -17.97 -2.73 -9.50
N ARG A 91 -17.77 -2.48 -8.21
CA ARG A 91 -18.87 -2.23 -7.26
C ARG A 91 -19.24 -0.75 -7.18
N SER A 92 -20.51 -0.49 -6.91
CA SER A 92 -21.00 0.85 -6.60
C SER A 92 -20.46 1.35 -5.25
N ALA A 93 -20.45 2.67 -5.06
CA ALA A 93 -20.02 3.28 -3.79
C ALA A 93 -20.81 2.74 -2.59
N ASN A 94 -22.12 2.51 -2.74
CA ASN A 94 -22.97 1.94 -1.69
C ASN A 94 -22.56 0.50 -1.33
N ALA A 95 -22.24 -0.33 -2.34
CA ALA A 95 -21.77 -1.68 -2.09
C ALA A 95 -20.40 -1.70 -1.41
N LEU A 96 -19.48 -0.80 -1.80
CA LEU A 96 -18.20 -0.64 -1.11
C LEU A 96 -18.38 -0.15 0.33
N ALA A 97 -19.34 0.75 0.57
CA ALA A 97 -19.65 1.26 1.90
C ALA A 97 -20.02 0.16 2.91
N GLN A 98 -20.70 -0.89 2.44
CA GLN A 98 -21.13 -2.03 3.26
C GLN A 98 -20.06 -3.13 3.37
N MET A 99 -18.95 -3.01 2.64
CA MET A 99 -17.96 -4.08 2.49
C MET A 99 -16.62 -3.74 3.13
N ILE A 100 -16.23 -2.46 3.09
CA ILE A 100 -14.93 -1.98 3.59
C ILE A 100 -15.08 -1.45 5.01
N GLY A 101 -14.18 -1.87 5.91
CA GLY A 101 -14.10 -1.27 7.25
C GLY A 101 -13.73 0.22 7.16
N GLY A 102 -14.50 1.09 7.82
CA GLY A 102 -14.30 2.54 7.79
C GLY A 102 -14.49 3.16 6.40
N ALA A 103 -15.36 2.58 5.57
CA ALA A 103 -15.61 3.04 4.21
C ALA A 103 -16.03 4.53 4.11
N GLY A 104 -16.79 5.02 5.09
CA GLY A 104 -17.24 6.40 5.18
C GLY A 104 -16.21 7.37 5.76
N ASP A 105 -15.05 6.88 6.21
CA ASP A 105 -14.04 7.73 6.83
C ASP A 105 -13.51 8.75 5.82
N ALA A 106 -13.49 10.01 6.22
CA ALA A 106 -12.94 11.11 5.43
C ALA A 106 -11.43 10.95 5.31
N VAL A 107 -10.94 10.73 4.09
CA VAL A 107 -9.52 10.47 3.85
C VAL A 107 -8.74 11.78 3.77
N LEU A 108 -7.66 11.87 4.54
CA LEU A 108 -6.74 13.02 4.58
C LEU A 108 -7.41 14.36 4.90
N ALA A 109 -8.64 14.37 5.42
CA ALA A 109 -9.37 15.60 5.73
C ALA A 109 -8.62 16.47 6.76
N HIS A 110 -7.89 15.85 7.69
CA HIS A 110 -7.06 16.55 8.68
C HIS A 110 -5.87 17.30 8.09
N THR A 111 -5.49 17.01 6.85
CA THR A 111 -4.31 17.61 6.19
C THR A 111 -4.63 18.93 5.49
N GLY A 112 -5.91 19.24 5.26
CA GLY A 112 -6.34 20.39 4.45
C GLY A 112 -5.94 20.31 2.97
N VAL A 113 -5.42 19.15 2.52
CA VAL A 113 -5.00 18.96 1.13
C VAL A 113 -6.21 18.72 0.23
N ALA A 114 -6.28 19.44 -0.88
CA ALA A 114 -7.35 19.28 -1.87
C ALA A 114 -7.06 18.22 -2.94
N ARG A 115 -5.78 17.90 -3.17
CA ARG A 115 -5.33 16.99 -4.22
C ARG A 115 -4.11 16.18 -3.80
N ILE A 116 -4.07 14.92 -4.19
CA ILE A 116 -2.93 14.03 -4.01
C ILE A 116 -2.43 13.55 -5.36
N THR A 117 -1.19 13.10 -5.41
CA THR A 117 -0.61 12.44 -6.59
C THR A 117 -0.48 10.95 -6.29
N LEU A 118 -1.28 10.12 -6.95
CA LEU A 118 -1.11 8.68 -6.96
C LEU A 118 0.10 8.32 -7.82
N ARG A 119 1.01 7.53 -7.26
CA ARG A 119 2.18 6.97 -7.94
C ARG A 119 2.16 5.47 -7.75
N ILE A 120 2.38 4.72 -8.83
CA ILE A 120 2.50 3.27 -8.80
C ILE A 120 3.96 2.93 -9.04
N ILE A 121 4.62 2.34 -8.05
CA ILE A 121 5.99 1.86 -8.15
C ILE A 121 5.94 0.33 -8.20
N TRP A 122 6.19 -0.22 -9.37
CA TRP A 122 6.23 -1.66 -9.58
C TRP A 122 7.68 -2.17 -9.54
N PRO A 123 7.99 -3.19 -8.72
CA PRO A 123 9.33 -3.76 -8.66
C PRO A 123 9.82 -4.26 -10.02
N GLY A 124 11.03 -3.87 -10.41
CA GLY A 124 11.62 -4.13 -11.71
C GLY A 124 11.24 -3.10 -12.80
N TYR A 125 10.31 -2.20 -12.51
CA TYR A 125 9.86 -1.11 -13.40
C TYR A 125 9.91 0.24 -12.71
N GLU A 126 10.83 0.42 -11.76
CA GLU A 126 10.97 1.64 -10.96
C GLU A 126 11.29 2.88 -11.81
N HIS A 127 11.82 2.67 -13.02
CA HIS A 127 12.10 3.71 -14.01
C HIS A 127 10.83 4.27 -14.68
N VAL A 128 9.69 3.59 -14.58
CA VAL A 128 8.42 4.04 -15.13
C VAL A 128 7.80 5.06 -14.18
N ASP A 129 7.94 6.34 -14.50
CA ASP A 129 7.36 7.44 -13.71
C ASP A 129 5.86 7.61 -14.01
N TRP A 130 5.06 6.64 -13.58
CA TRP A 130 3.60 6.73 -13.69
C TRP A 130 3.01 7.49 -12.50
N ALA A 131 2.32 8.59 -12.81
CA ALA A 131 1.65 9.41 -11.81
C ALA A 131 0.31 9.94 -12.31
N ARG A 132 -0.67 10.05 -11.40
CA ARG A 132 -1.98 10.66 -11.66
C ARG A 132 -2.40 11.55 -10.49
N SER A 133 -2.93 12.72 -10.80
CA SER A 133 -3.53 13.59 -9.79
C SER A 133 -4.93 13.09 -9.45
N ILE A 134 -5.24 13.05 -8.15
CA ILE A 134 -6.56 12.72 -7.62
C ILE A 134 -7.01 13.89 -6.76
N GLU A 135 -8.17 14.46 -7.07
CA GLU A 135 -8.80 15.46 -6.22
C GLU A 135 -9.53 14.75 -5.09
N ILE A 136 -9.29 15.18 -3.85
CA ILE A 136 -9.82 14.54 -2.63
C ILE A 136 -10.78 15.45 -1.84
N ASN A 137 -10.94 16.70 -2.25
CA ASN A 137 -11.81 17.66 -1.56
C ASN A 137 -12.49 18.65 -2.54
N THR A 138 -13.08 18.15 -3.63
CA THR A 138 -13.74 19.01 -4.64
C THR A 138 -15.14 19.45 -4.19
N ASN A 139 -15.91 18.55 -3.58
CA ASN A 139 -17.30 18.78 -3.10
C ASN A 139 -17.49 18.33 -1.65
N GLY A 140 -16.43 18.44 -0.84
CA GLY A 140 -16.32 17.83 0.48
C GLY A 140 -15.31 16.69 0.51
N PRO A 141 -14.96 16.20 1.72
CA PRO A 141 -13.88 15.24 1.89
C PRO A 141 -14.23 13.90 1.26
N MET A 142 -13.33 13.40 0.42
CA MET A 142 -13.44 12.09 -0.20
C MET A 142 -13.42 11.00 0.88
N THR A 143 -14.39 10.09 0.80
CA THR A 143 -14.47 8.93 1.69
C THR A 143 -13.48 7.85 1.27
N ARG A 144 -13.16 6.93 2.18
CA ARG A 144 -12.31 5.77 1.89
C ARG A 144 -12.85 4.94 0.74
N ALA A 145 -14.15 4.65 0.69
CA ALA A 145 -14.74 3.91 -0.43
C ALA A 145 -14.56 4.61 -1.78
N GLN A 146 -14.79 5.93 -1.82
CA GLN A 146 -14.59 6.72 -3.03
C GLN A 146 -13.13 6.72 -3.47
N LEU A 147 -12.19 6.91 -2.55
CA LEU A 147 -10.76 6.85 -2.87
C LEU A 147 -10.38 5.47 -3.41
N GLY A 148 -10.87 4.38 -2.82
CA GLY A 148 -10.61 3.02 -3.29
C GLY A 148 -11.09 2.80 -4.73
N ALA A 149 -12.31 3.27 -5.04
CA ALA A 149 -12.85 3.22 -6.40
C ALA A 149 -11.99 4.04 -7.38
N THR A 150 -11.64 5.28 -7.04
CA THR A 150 -10.79 6.13 -7.89
C THR A 150 -9.39 5.54 -8.10
N ILE A 151 -8.77 4.95 -7.07
CA ILE A 151 -7.48 4.25 -7.18
C ILE A 151 -7.61 3.07 -8.13
N SER A 152 -8.67 2.26 -8.03
CA SER A 152 -8.84 1.08 -8.89
C SER A 152 -8.98 1.42 -10.38
N GLN A 153 -9.68 2.51 -10.70
CA GLN A 153 -9.81 3.01 -12.07
C GLN A 153 -8.47 3.50 -12.62
N ASN A 154 -7.71 4.19 -11.79
CA ASN A 154 -6.38 4.66 -12.13
C ASN A 154 -5.39 3.50 -12.30
N PHE A 155 -5.50 2.46 -11.46
CA PHE A 155 -4.71 1.24 -11.55
C PHE A 155 -5.00 0.46 -12.84
N ALA A 156 -6.26 0.35 -13.26
CA ALA A 156 -6.60 -0.30 -14.53
C ALA A 156 -5.86 0.33 -15.72
N ARG A 157 -5.83 1.68 -15.79
CA ARG A 157 -5.10 2.45 -16.82
C ARG A 157 -3.57 2.34 -16.75
N TYR A 158 -3.02 1.79 -15.66
CA TYR A 158 -1.59 1.51 -15.57
C TYR A 158 -1.23 0.16 -16.19
N ILE A 159 -2.18 -0.79 -16.21
CA ILE A 159 -1.99 -2.14 -16.74
C ILE A 159 -2.36 -2.23 -18.24
N GLU A 160 -3.16 -1.29 -18.74
CA GLU A 160 -3.40 -1.06 -20.19
C GLU A 160 -2.13 -0.56 -20.90
#